data_AF-A0A2H3BPH3-F1
#
_entry.id   AF-A0A2H3BPH3-F1
#
_cell.length_a   1.000
_cell.length_b   1.000
_cell.length_c   1.000
_cell.angle_alpha   90.00
_cell.angle_beta   90.00
_cell.angle_gamma   90.00
#
_symmetry.space_group_name_H-M   'P 1'
#
loop_
_entity.id
_entity.type
_entity.pdbx_description
1 polymer ?
#
loop_
_entity_poly.entity_id
_entity_poly.type
_entity_poly.pdbx_seq_one_letter_code
_entity_poly.pdbx_strand_id
1 'polypeptide(L)'
;MGGNESQETNGSLPKSIEIPTIGEPWVEGTPFHMEVLQVNRQLTIECIKPYLKVFNLGGLTLKREAMIHQLYQFSQDCNAWKTLYVARPSRYRDQATGSRANRPSAKRARDQFGDDERLEQTTHASKRATISLPDHRTDQDRDEAEDWMNLVLNEREANTASTSNNQATGPAIMHSSSEQQLTHESEESHIQIRRLERQMYNLKEAVTSGMADIISAVGHMESKLLTSRSTDNSSNNNAPPNRQNTLTTTSHIGMPKADESRADAPTASPTIPAEAVDSPESDGMKTVFLDELAVMFDPAKVPSIPAVSFADDIAGLARNWHSSNLLVLGGHGIPIKHWDKIYKAQFNIRKNAWKSFRSTYSDWHVHAPLRCLPTGMVTDNLHLQFMVNEFLSYPTEADFWRAYTNEAGRLPYQKILNKIEQKCVTSKADFSVDADAAREFFDHDLSKAPRSSRQGEVSFSYRKLGKWCVKKSNEEIAKAWR
;
A
#
# COMPACT_ATOMS: atom_id res chain seq x y z
N MET A 1 37.84 33.58 11.35
CA MET A 1 36.67 33.85 12.22
C MET A 1 35.70 34.70 11.43
N GLY A 2 34.65 34.10 10.87
CA GLY A 2 33.55 34.81 10.22
C GLY A 2 32.27 34.26 10.80
N GLY A 3 31.71 34.98 11.78
CA GLY A 3 30.44 34.60 12.40
C GLY A 3 29.32 34.90 11.42
N ASN A 4 28.65 33.87 10.92
CA ASN A 4 27.34 34.01 10.27
C ASN A 4 26.31 34.31 11.36
N GLU A 5 26.15 35.60 11.61
CA GLU A 5 25.09 36.17 12.43
C GLU A 5 23.77 35.92 11.71
N SER A 6 23.11 34.81 12.09
CA SER A 6 21.76 34.51 11.64
C SER A 6 20.82 35.48 12.33
N GLN A 7 20.51 36.60 11.65
CA GLN A 7 19.48 37.52 12.10
C GLN A 7 18.15 36.76 12.16
N GLU A 8 17.73 36.39 13.36
CA GLU A 8 16.36 36.01 13.65
C GLU A 8 15.48 37.25 13.49
N THR A 9 15.10 37.54 12.25
CA THR A 9 14.02 38.49 11.99
C THR A 9 12.75 37.86 12.56
N ASN A 10 12.33 38.32 13.73
CA ASN A 10 10.97 38.16 14.24
C ASN A 10 10.01 38.93 13.32
N GLY A 11 9.90 38.47 12.08
CA GLY A 11 9.03 39.03 11.06
C GLY A 11 7.60 38.78 11.49
N SER A 12 6.90 39.84 11.90
CA SER A 12 5.45 39.77 12.10
C SER A 12 4.82 39.16 10.85
N LEU A 13 4.09 38.05 11.04
CA LEU A 13 3.37 37.41 9.94
C LEU A 13 2.40 38.40 9.29
N PRO A 14 2.22 38.34 7.96
CA PRO A 14 1.25 39.17 7.25
C PRO A 14 -0.17 38.87 7.76
N LYS A 15 -1.04 39.89 7.81
CA LYS A 15 -2.45 39.73 8.25
C LYS A 15 -3.30 38.99 7.22
N SER A 16 -3.03 39.19 5.94
CA SER A 16 -3.72 38.55 4.81
C SER A 16 -2.73 38.25 3.70
N ILE A 17 -3.00 37.21 2.91
CA ILE A 17 -2.20 36.79 1.76
C ILE A 17 -3.15 36.71 0.56
N GLU A 18 -2.83 37.40 -0.53
CA GLU A 18 -3.61 37.35 -1.77
C GLU A 18 -3.00 36.31 -2.70
N ILE A 19 -3.79 35.34 -3.15
CA ILE A 19 -3.33 34.24 -4.01
C ILE A 19 -4.31 34.01 -5.16
N PRO A 20 -3.88 33.46 -6.31
CA PRO A 20 -4.78 33.14 -7.40
C PRO A 20 -5.82 32.10 -6.98
N THR A 21 -7.08 32.30 -7.38
CA THR A 21 -8.17 31.35 -7.13
C THR A 21 -7.88 30.02 -7.83
N ILE A 22 -7.96 28.93 -7.07
CA ILE A 22 -7.56 27.62 -7.58
C ILE A 22 -8.66 27.01 -8.44
N GLY A 23 -8.30 26.69 -9.69
CA GLY A 23 -9.16 25.92 -10.61
C GLY A 23 -9.83 26.77 -11.68
N GLU A 24 -9.79 28.10 -11.56
CA GLU A 24 -10.26 28.98 -12.63
C GLU A 24 -9.31 28.94 -13.83
N PRO A 25 -9.81 29.00 -15.07
CA PRO A 25 -8.96 29.18 -16.25
C PRO A 25 -8.40 30.60 -16.28
N TRP A 26 -7.20 30.76 -16.86
CA TRP A 26 -6.60 32.07 -17.06
C TRP A 26 -6.45 32.38 -18.55
N VAL A 27 -6.84 33.59 -18.95
CA VAL A 27 -6.67 34.09 -20.32
C VAL A 27 -5.49 35.04 -20.35
N GLU A 28 -4.57 34.82 -21.28
CA GLU A 28 -3.37 35.67 -21.41
C GLU A 28 -3.77 37.14 -21.65
N GLY A 29 -3.19 38.04 -20.86
CA GLY A 29 -3.52 39.48 -20.87
C GLY A 29 -4.62 39.92 -19.91
N THR A 30 -5.34 38.99 -19.27
CA THR A 30 -6.31 39.31 -18.20
C THR A 30 -5.65 39.23 -16.81
N PRO A 31 -6.06 40.09 -15.84
CA PRO A 31 -5.61 39.98 -14.46
C PRO A 31 -6.10 38.66 -13.83
N PHE A 32 -5.31 38.08 -12.93
CA PHE A 32 -5.72 36.88 -12.19
C PHE A 32 -6.89 37.18 -11.27
N HIS A 33 -7.83 36.24 -11.16
CA HIS A 33 -8.79 36.26 -10.06
C HIS A 33 -8.07 35.86 -8.77
N MET A 34 -8.24 36.68 -7.73
CA MET A 34 -7.47 36.62 -6.50
C MET A 34 -8.39 36.33 -5.32
N GLU A 35 -8.00 35.38 -4.48
CA GLU A 35 -8.62 35.07 -3.20
C GLU A 35 -7.75 35.61 -2.07
N VAL A 36 -8.37 36.23 -1.07
CA VAL A 36 -7.68 36.78 0.09
C VAL A 36 -7.74 35.79 1.25
N LEU A 37 -6.63 35.10 1.50
CA LEU A 37 -6.48 34.19 2.61
C LEU A 37 -6.15 34.96 3.90
N GLN A 38 -7.09 34.99 4.85
CA GLN A 38 -6.89 35.66 6.14
C GLN A 38 -5.99 34.81 7.05
N VAL A 39 -4.87 35.39 7.50
CA VAL A 39 -3.90 34.71 8.40
C VAL A 39 -4.36 34.90 9.84
N ASN A 40 -5.42 34.20 10.21
CA ASN A 40 -5.94 34.18 11.58
C ASN A 40 -5.53 32.87 12.29
N ARG A 41 -5.97 32.68 13.54
CA ARG A 41 -5.73 31.42 14.28
C ARG A 41 -6.49 30.21 13.72
N GLN A 42 -7.52 30.45 12.89
CA GLN A 42 -8.36 29.40 12.29
C GLN A 42 -7.72 28.80 11.04
N LEU A 43 -6.76 29.49 10.41
CA LEU A 43 -5.99 28.95 9.30
C LEU A 43 -5.06 27.83 9.80
N THR A 44 -5.56 26.60 9.85
CA THR A 44 -4.82 25.43 10.33
C THR A 44 -3.83 24.93 9.28
N ILE A 45 -2.91 24.05 9.70
CA ILE A 45 -1.97 23.37 8.79
C ILE A 45 -2.72 22.58 7.70
N GLU A 46 -3.86 22.00 8.04
CA GLU A 46 -4.69 21.22 7.12
C GLU A 46 -5.33 22.10 6.05
N CYS A 47 -5.71 23.33 6.38
CA CYS A 47 -6.18 24.31 5.39
C CYS A 47 -5.05 24.79 4.46
N ILE A 48 -3.81 24.90 4.94
CA ILE A 48 -2.67 25.43 4.16
C ILE A 48 -2.08 24.39 3.20
N LYS A 49 -2.02 23.11 3.61
CA LYS A 49 -1.43 22.01 2.82
C LYS A 49 -1.99 21.88 1.39
N PRO A 50 -3.32 21.98 1.15
CA PRO A 50 -3.89 21.98 -0.18
C PRO A 50 -3.31 23.06 -1.10
N TYR A 51 -3.19 24.31 -0.61
CA TYR A 51 -2.59 25.41 -1.38
C TYR A 51 -1.14 25.12 -1.75
N LEU A 52 -0.30 24.72 -0.78
CA LEU A 52 1.11 24.36 -1.03
C LEU A 52 1.23 23.21 -2.04
N LYS A 53 0.35 22.22 -1.96
CA LYS A 53 0.32 21.09 -2.88
C LYS A 53 -0.04 21.54 -4.29
N VAL A 54 -1.09 22.35 -4.46
CA VAL A 54 -1.54 22.85 -5.76
C VAL A 54 -0.46 23.72 -6.41
N PHE A 55 0.13 24.63 -5.66
CA PHE A 55 1.18 25.53 -6.12
C PHE A 55 2.56 24.85 -6.28
N ASN A 56 2.69 23.57 -5.92
CA ASN A 56 3.95 22.81 -5.94
C ASN A 56 5.08 23.44 -5.12
N LEU A 57 4.73 24.09 -4.00
CA LEU A 57 5.71 24.75 -3.13
C LEU A 57 6.47 23.76 -2.24
N GLY A 58 6.14 22.47 -2.23
CA GLY A 58 6.79 21.50 -1.34
C GLY A 58 6.47 21.78 0.13
N GLY A 59 7.36 21.41 1.05
CA GLY A 59 7.26 21.86 2.45
C GLY A 59 6.09 21.30 3.28
N LEU A 60 5.46 20.19 2.88
CA LEU A 60 4.27 19.63 3.57
C LEU A 60 4.52 19.20 5.03
N THR A 61 5.79 19.09 5.45
CA THR A 61 6.24 18.74 6.81
C THR A 61 6.70 19.94 7.63
N LEU A 62 6.63 21.16 7.08
CA LEU A 62 7.06 22.37 7.78
C LEU A 62 6.12 22.76 8.92
N LYS A 63 6.63 23.55 9.86
CA LYS A 63 5.80 24.22 10.87
C LYS A 63 4.84 25.19 10.20
N ARG A 64 3.69 25.45 10.84
CA ARG A 64 2.63 26.35 10.34
C ARG A 64 3.15 27.70 9.83
N GLU A 65 4.02 28.35 10.59
CA GLU A 65 4.54 29.68 10.26
C GLU A 65 5.41 29.67 9.00
N ALA A 66 6.25 28.63 8.86
CA ALA A 66 7.07 28.45 7.66
C ALA A 66 6.22 28.18 6.41
N MET A 67 5.11 27.46 6.56
CA MET A 67 4.14 27.26 5.47
C MET A 67 3.45 28.56 5.06
N ILE A 68 3.03 29.39 6.02
CA ILE A 68 2.43 30.71 5.77
C ILE A 68 3.44 31.62 5.07
N HIS A 69 4.68 31.64 5.57
CA HIS A 69 5.74 32.43 4.98
C HIS A 69 6.03 32.00 3.53
N GLN A 70 6.01 30.70 3.25
CA GLN A 70 6.20 30.18 1.91
C GLN A 70 5.07 30.56 0.94
N LEU A 71 3.81 30.52 1.41
CA LEU A 71 2.67 31.05 0.64
C LEU A 71 2.79 32.55 0.40
N TYR A 72 3.22 33.30 1.41
CA TYR A 72 3.42 34.74 1.28
C TYR A 72 4.54 35.07 0.28
N GLN A 73 5.68 34.37 0.33
CA GLN A 73 6.74 34.52 -0.67
C GLN A 73 6.22 34.22 -2.08
N PHE A 74 5.42 33.16 -2.23
CA PHE A 74 4.79 32.85 -3.52
C PHE A 74 3.78 33.92 -3.96
N SER A 75 3.05 34.56 -3.04
CA SER A 75 2.14 35.66 -3.39
C SER A 75 2.85 36.92 -3.89
N GLN A 76 4.13 37.10 -3.56
CA GLN A 76 4.91 38.23 -4.07
C GLN A 76 5.45 37.97 -5.48
N ASP A 77 5.49 36.71 -5.94
CA ASP A 77 6.01 36.33 -7.25
C ASP A 77 4.87 36.06 -8.25
N CYS A 78 4.34 37.13 -8.85
CA CYS A 78 3.31 37.05 -9.89
C CYS A 78 3.75 36.23 -11.12
N ASN A 79 5.06 36.11 -11.39
CA ASN A 79 5.56 35.32 -12.52
C ASN A 79 5.49 33.82 -12.21
N ALA A 80 5.71 33.43 -10.95
CA ALA A 80 5.52 32.06 -10.52
C ALA A 80 4.06 31.60 -10.71
N TRP A 81 3.08 32.50 -10.63
CA TRP A 81 1.67 32.17 -10.86
C TRP A 81 1.40 31.72 -12.30
N LYS A 82 2.06 32.33 -13.29
CA LYS A 82 1.95 31.92 -14.70
C LYS A 82 2.33 30.45 -14.89
N THR A 83 3.28 29.95 -14.10
CA THR A 83 3.70 28.54 -14.17
C THR A 83 2.61 27.55 -13.76
N LEU A 84 1.56 28.00 -13.08
CA LEU A 84 0.38 27.20 -12.73
C LEU A 84 -0.49 26.90 -13.96
N TYR A 85 -0.51 27.81 -14.93
CA TYR A 85 -1.39 27.77 -16.10
C TYR A 85 -0.68 27.28 -17.36
N VAL A 86 0.63 27.51 -17.48
CA VAL A 86 1.42 26.99 -18.61
C VAL A 86 1.44 25.48 -18.54
N ALA A 87 0.60 24.77 -19.30
CA ALA A 87 0.57 23.31 -19.38
C ALA A 87 2.01 22.78 -19.34
N ARG A 88 2.30 21.81 -18.46
CA ARG A 88 3.63 21.17 -18.50
C ARG A 88 3.84 20.80 -19.96
N PRO A 89 4.98 21.15 -20.60
CA PRO A 89 5.23 20.78 -21.97
C PRO A 89 4.98 19.29 -22.09
N SER A 90 3.76 18.96 -22.51
CA SER A 90 3.39 17.59 -22.78
C SER A 90 4.29 17.28 -23.94
N ARG A 91 5.00 16.15 -23.88
CA ARG A 91 5.63 15.63 -25.09
C ARG A 91 4.46 15.27 -26.00
N TYR A 92 3.98 16.28 -26.74
CA TYR A 92 2.96 16.11 -27.75
C TYR A 92 3.55 15.04 -28.66
N ARG A 93 2.84 13.92 -28.78
CA ARG A 93 3.37 12.69 -29.37
C ARG A 93 3.85 12.92 -30.82
N ASP A 94 3.46 14.04 -31.41
CA ASP A 94 3.80 14.49 -32.76
C ASP A 94 4.50 15.86 -32.83
N GLN A 95 4.87 16.50 -31.71
CA GLN A 95 5.82 17.62 -31.78
C GLN A 95 7.21 17.04 -32.05
N ALA A 96 7.42 16.74 -33.33
CA ALA A 96 8.68 16.41 -33.89
C ALA A 96 9.59 17.64 -33.78
N THR A 97 10.21 17.82 -32.62
CA THR A 97 11.30 18.76 -32.43
C THR A 97 12.61 18.11 -32.87
N GLY A 98 13.54 18.89 -33.44
CA GLY A 98 14.81 18.40 -33.96
C GLY A 98 14.70 17.67 -35.31
N SER A 99 15.61 16.72 -35.58
CA SER A 99 15.74 16.06 -36.89
C SER A 99 14.47 15.32 -37.37
N ARG A 100 13.57 14.95 -36.45
CA ARG A 100 12.30 14.32 -36.78
C ARG A 100 11.30 15.30 -37.41
N ALA A 101 11.42 16.60 -37.15
CA ALA A 101 10.58 17.64 -37.75
C ALA A 101 10.69 17.64 -39.28
N ASN A 102 11.88 17.32 -39.79
CA ASN A 102 12.18 17.40 -41.21
C ASN A 102 11.84 16.12 -41.98
N ARG A 103 11.22 15.12 -41.33
CA ARG A 103 10.79 13.90 -42.01
C ARG A 103 9.68 14.21 -43.02
N PRO A 104 9.66 13.55 -44.20
CA PRO A 104 8.65 13.79 -45.23
C PRO A 104 7.21 13.59 -44.75
N SER A 105 6.98 12.71 -43.77
CA SER A 105 5.66 12.53 -43.14
C SER A 105 5.21 13.75 -42.32
N ALA A 106 6.13 14.36 -41.58
CA ALA A 106 5.85 15.56 -40.79
C ALA A 106 5.64 16.79 -41.69
N LYS A 107 6.36 16.88 -42.82
CA LYS A 107 6.11 17.90 -43.86
C LYS A 107 4.72 17.75 -44.49
N ARG A 108 4.35 16.52 -44.89
CA ARG A 108 3.00 16.25 -45.43
C ARG A 108 1.88 16.57 -44.44
N ALA A 109 2.08 16.28 -43.16
CA ALA A 109 1.11 16.64 -42.13
C ALA A 109 0.98 18.17 -41.99
N ARG A 110 2.09 18.91 -42.00
CA ARG A 110 2.06 20.39 -42.03
C ARG A 110 1.37 20.95 -43.28
N ASP A 111 1.67 20.40 -44.46
CA ASP A 111 1.01 20.81 -45.70
C ASP A 111 -0.51 20.52 -45.69
N GLN A 112 -0.93 19.43 -45.04
CA GLN A 112 -2.33 18.99 -45.02
C GLN A 112 -3.17 19.69 -43.94
N PHE A 113 -2.59 19.99 -42.78
CA PHE A 113 -3.30 20.57 -41.63
C PHE A 113 -2.99 22.06 -41.41
N GLY A 114 -2.05 22.63 -42.17
CA GLY A 114 -1.59 24.01 -42.01
C GLY A 114 -0.62 24.17 -40.83
N ASP A 115 0.22 25.21 -40.91
CA ASP A 115 0.86 25.74 -39.71
C ASP A 115 -0.23 26.52 -38.96
N ASP A 116 -0.81 25.86 -37.95
CA ASP A 116 -1.94 26.38 -37.17
C ASP A 116 -1.46 27.51 -36.23
N GLU A 117 -0.98 28.62 -36.81
CA GLU A 117 -0.69 29.89 -36.13
C GLU A 117 -1.99 30.70 -35.98
N ARG A 118 -3.03 30.10 -35.39
CA ARG A 118 -4.12 30.90 -34.85
C ARG A 118 -3.70 31.44 -33.50
N LEU A 119 -3.28 32.71 -33.50
CA LEU A 119 -3.15 33.60 -32.34
C LEU A 119 -4.51 33.88 -31.67
N GLU A 120 -5.39 32.88 -31.58
CA GLU A 120 -6.57 32.98 -30.73
C GLU A 120 -6.08 32.98 -29.28
N GLN A 121 -6.53 33.94 -28.49
CA GLN A 121 -6.20 34.07 -27.07
C GLN A 121 -6.23 32.71 -26.40
N THR A 122 -5.04 32.18 -26.08
CA THR A 122 -4.94 30.84 -25.52
C THR A 122 -5.49 30.87 -24.11
N THR A 123 -6.72 30.38 -23.96
CA THR A 123 -7.29 30.14 -22.64
C THR A 123 -6.57 28.96 -22.02
N HIS A 124 -5.79 29.21 -20.98
CA HIS A 124 -5.04 28.17 -20.29
C HIS A 124 -5.90 27.60 -19.17
N ALA A 125 -6.34 26.35 -19.34
CA ALA A 125 -6.98 25.62 -18.26
C ALA A 125 -5.99 25.43 -17.09
N SER A 126 -6.47 25.63 -15.86
CA SER A 126 -5.67 25.33 -14.67
C SER A 126 -5.24 23.86 -14.67
N LYS A 127 -3.96 23.59 -14.41
CA LYS A 127 -3.39 22.23 -14.38
C LYS A 127 -4.06 21.28 -13.40
N ARG A 128 -4.78 21.82 -12.42
CA ARG A 128 -5.33 21.06 -11.30
C ARG A 128 -6.76 21.52 -11.09
N ALA A 129 -7.68 20.74 -11.66
CA ALA A 129 -9.09 20.85 -11.35
C ALA A 129 -9.25 20.68 -9.83
N THR A 130 -9.69 21.76 -9.19
CA THR A 130 -10.14 21.90 -7.80
C THR A 130 -9.22 21.28 -6.73
N ILE A 131 -8.79 22.07 -5.74
CA ILE A 131 -8.54 21.47 -4.42
C ILE A 131 -9.78 20.62 -4.15
N SER A 132 -9.61 19.32 -3.90
CA SER A 132 -10.71 18.51 -3.36
C SER A 132 -11.15 19.26 -2.11
N LEU A 133 -12.21 20.05 -2.26
CA LEU A 133 -12.72 20.93 -1.23
C LEU A 133 -12.90 20.05 0.00
N PRO A 134 -12.58 20.55 1.21
CA PRO A 134 -13.03 19.89 2.42
C PRO A 134 -14.50 19.54 2.18
N ASP A 135 -14.85 18.27 2.35
CA ASP A 135 -16.21 17.83 2.15
C ASP A 135 -17.09 18.62 3.15
N HIS A 136 -17.70 19.70 2.66
CA HIS A 136 -18.50 20.63 3.44
C HIS A 136 -19.88 20.04 3.75
N ARG A 137 -20.14 18.81 3.29
CA ARG A 137 -21.27 18.02 3.74
C ARG A 137 -21.18 17.87 5.25
N THR A 138 -22.21 18.38 5.91
CA THR A 138 -22.45 18.13 7.33
C THR A 138 -22.63 16.63 7.53
N ASP A 139 -22.46 16.14 8.76
CA ASP A 139 -22.74 14.73 9.05
C ASP A 139 -24.19 14.37 8.68
N GLN A 140 -25.11 15.33 8.81
CA GLN A 140 -26.49 15.22 8.33
C GLN A 140 -26.58 14.97 6.80
N ASP A 141 -25.82 15.70 5.98
CA ASP A 141 -25.81 15.48 4.52
C ASP A 141 -25.24 14.10 4.14
N ARG A 142 -24.38 13.52 5.00
CA ARG A 142 -23.86 12.16 4.81
C ARG A 142 -24.90 11.12 5.20
N ASP A 143 -25.56 11.31 6.33
CA ASP A 143 -26.63 10.43 6.81
C ASP A 143 -27.80 10.41 5.81
N GLU A 144 -28.22 11.56 5.29
CA GLU A 144 -29.28 11.66 4.27
C GLU A 144 -28.89 10.95 2.95
N ALA A 145 -27.60 11.01 2.58
CA ALA A 145 -27.10 10.30 1.40
C ALA A 145 -27.02 8.78 1.62
N GLU A 146 -26.67 8.32 2.82
CA GLU A 146 -26.69 6.91 3.21
C GLU A 146 -28.13 6.38 3.28
N ASP A 147 -29.05 7.14 3.87
CA ASP A 147 -30.47 6.80 3.91
C ASP A 147 -31.07 6.68 2.52
N TRP A 148 -30.76 7.62 1.63
CA TRP A 148 -31.20 7.55 0.23
C TRP A 148 -30.63 6.32 -0.48
N MET A 149 -29.36 6.00 -0.26
CA MET A 149 -28.71 4.82 -0.84
C MET A 149 -29.35 3.51 -0.35
N ASN A 150 -29.65 3.42 0.95
CA ASN A 150 -30.33 2.28 1.55
C ASN A 150 -31.76 2.14 1.03
N LEU A 151 -32.47 3.25 0.83
CA LEU A 151 -33.81 3.26 0.25
C LEU A 151 -33.80 2.70 -1.19
N VAL A 152 -32.84 3.12 -2.02
CA VAL A 152 -32.69 2.61 -3.39
C VAL A 152 -32.31 1.12 -3.41
N LEU A 153 -31.47 0.67 -2.48
CA LEU A 153 -31.11 -0.76 -2.37
C LEU A 153 -32.31 -1.61 -1.94
N ASN A 154 -33.08 -1.15 -0.95
CA ASN A 154 -34.28 -1.84 -0.47
C ASN A 154 -35.38 -1.90 -1.54
N GLU A 155 -35.57 -0.83 -2.31
CA GLU A 155 -36.52 -0.81 -3.43
C GLU A 155 -36.14 -1.86 -4.49
N ARG A 156 -34.84 -2.02 -4.76
CA ARG A 156 -34.34 -3.02 -5.70
C ARG A 156 -34.55 -4.44 -5.17
N GLU A 157 -34.30 -4.68 -3.89
CA GLU A 157 -34.52 -5.98 -3.26
C GLU A 157 -36.01 -6.36 -3.22
N ALA A 158 -36.90 -5.43 -2.89
CA ALA A 158 -38.34 -5.64 -2.90
C ALA A 158 -38.88 -5.99 -4.31
N ASN A 159 -38.33 -5.35 -5.34
CA ASN A 159 -38.65 -5.65 -6.74
C ASN A 159 -38.15 -7.04 -7.17
N THR A 160 -37.03 -7.52 -6.63
CA THR A 160 -36.56 -8.89 -6.88
C THR A 160 -37.37 -9.95 -6.15
N ALA A 161 -37.83 -9.68 -4.92
CA ALA A 161 -38.62 -10.64 -4.13
C ALA A 161 -40.04 -10.85 -4.69
N SER A 162 -40.64 -9.79 -5.24
CA SER A 162 -42.01 -9.85 -5.80
C SER A 162 -42.13 -10.72 -7.06
N THR A 163 -41.00 -11.05 -7.71
CA THR A 163 -40.97 -11.89 -8.92
C THR A 163 -40.96 -13.39 -8.58
N SER A 164 -40.72 -13.79 -7.32
CA SER A 164 -40.53 -15.19 -6.93
C SER A 164 -41.76 -15.91 -6.35
N ASN A 165 -42.89 -15.23 -6.13
CA ASN A 165 -43.99 -15.77 -5.31
C ASN A 165 -45.24 -16.27 -6.08
N ASN A 166 -45.20 -16.36 -7.42
CA ASN A 166 -46.35 -16.82 -8.21
C ASN A 166 -46.28 -18.29 -8.69
N GLN A 167 -45.50 -19.16 -8.02
CA GLN A 167 -45.58 -20.61 -8.23
C GLN A 167 -45.80 -21.35 -6.91
N ALA A 168 -47.07 -21.54 -6.54
CA ALA A 168 -47.61 -22.81 -6.02
C ALA A 168 -48.92 -22.54 -5.26
N THR A 169 -50.05 -22.81 -5.90
CA THR A 169 -51.16 -23.61 -5.34
C THR A 169 -52.32 -23.65 -6.34
N GLY A 170 -52.77 -24.86 -6.69
CA GLY A 170 -53.97 -25.03 -7.51
C GLY A 170 -54.21 -26.47 -7.94
N PRO A 171 -55.24 -27.15 -7.39
CA PRO A 171 -55.55 -28.55 -7.67
C PRO A 171 -56.34 -28.74 -8.97
N ALA A 172 -56.52 -30.01 -9.31
CA ALA A 172 -57.07 -30.54 -10.55
C ALA A 172 -58.48 -30.06 -10.96
N ILE A 173 -58.71 -30.20 -12.28
CA ILE A 173 -59.97 -30.48 -13.00
C ILE A 173 -60.48 -29.37 -13.95
N MET A 174 -60.29 -29.68 -15.24
CA MET A 174 -61.14 -29.49 -16.43
C MET A 174 -61.55 -28.10 -16.96
N HIS A 175 -61.20 -27.97 -18.25
CA HIS A 175 -61.94 -27.40 -19.38
C HIS A 175 -61.83 -25.91 -19.72
N SER A 176 -61.72 -25.71 -21.05
CA SER A 176 -61.92 -24.48 -21.84
C SER A 176 -60.71 -23.54 -21.89
N SER A 177 -59.82 -23.69 -22.87
CA SER A 177 -59.84 -23.03 -24.19
C SER A 177 -59.78 -21.50 -24.17
N SER A 178 -58.77 -21.00 -24.88
CA SER A 178 -58.48 -19.62 -25.27
C SER A 178 -57.75 -18.74 -24.25
N GLU A 179 -56.42 -18.79 -24.29
CA GLU A 179 -55.51 -17.62 -24.40
C GLU A 179 -54.05 -18.09 -24.24
N GLN A 180 -53.51 -18.67 -25.31
CA GLN A 180 -52.09 -18.97 -25.46
C GLN A 180 -51.48 -17.91 -26.39
N GLN A 181 -50.92 -16.82 -25.85
CA GLN A 181 -49.96 -16.02 -26.64
C GLN A 181 -49.04 -15.03 -25.91
N LEU A 182 -48.88 -15.05 -24.58
CA LEU A 182 -48.10 -14.00 -23.88
C LEU A 182 -47.07 -14.46 -22.83
N THR A 183 -46.75 -15.75 -22.75
CA THR A 183 -45.75 -16.26 -21.78
C THR A 183 -44.41 -16.66 -22.40
N HIS A 184 -44.24 -16.61 -23.73
CA HIS A 184 -43.04 -17.10 -24.40
C HIS A 184 -41.89 -16.07 -24.49
N GLU A 185 -42.17 -14.77 -24.33
CA GLU A 185 -41.15 -13.71 -24.40
C GLU A 185 -40.25 -13.65 -23.14
N SER A 186 -40.79 -14.03 -21.98
CA SER A 186 -40.05 -13.94 -20.71
C SER A 186 -38.96 -15.02 -20.59
N GLU A 187 -39.25 -16.25 -21.02
CA GLU A 187 -38.25 -17.33 -21.01
C GLU A 187 -37.15 -17.13 -22.04
N GLU A 188 -37.48 -16.59 -23.23
CA GLU A 188 -36.46 -16.22 -24.22
C GLU A 188 -35.53 -15.10 -23.70
N SER A 189 -36.07 -14.12 -22.96
CA SER A 189 -35.26 -13.06 -22.38
C SER A 189 -34.25 -13.59 -21.35
N HIS A 190 -34.64 -14.55 -20.51
CA HIS A 190 -33.74 -15.17 -19.54
C HIS A 190 -32.65 -16.03 -20.19
N ILE A 191 -32.97 -16.73 -21.28
CA ILE A 191 -31.98 -17.49 -22.05
C ILE A 191 -30.99 -16.55 -22.75
N GLN A 192 -31.48 -15.41 -23.29
CA GLN A 192 -30.62 -14.38 -23.88
C GLN A 192 -29.68 -13.73 -22.86
N ILE A 193 -30.16 -13.42 -21.65
CA ILE A 193 -29.35 -12.85 -20.58
C ILE A 193 -28.22 -13.82 -20.18
N ARG A 194 -28.53 -15.10 -19.94
CA ARG A 194 -27.49 -16.11 -19.61
C ARG A 194 -26.48 -16.31 -20.74
N ARG A 195 -26.90 -16.15 -22.00
CA ARG A 195 -26.00 -16.21 -23.16
C ARG A 195 -25.08 -15.01 -23.21
N LEU A 196 -25.58 -13.80 -22.95
CA LEU A 196 -24.79 -12.58 -22.86
C LEU A 196 -23.78 -12.62 -21.70
N GLU A 197 -24.19 -13.14 -20.53
CA GLU A 197 -23.28 -13.31 -19.39
C GLU A 197 -22.10 -14.23 -19.74
N ARG A 198 -22.36 -15.37 -20.38
CA ARG A 198 -21.29 -16.27 -20.85
C ARG A 198 -20.39 -15.61 -21.88
N GLN A 199 -20.94 -14.80 -22.79
CA GLN A 199 -20.14 -14.06 -23.76
C GLN A 199 -19.27 -12.98 -23.09
N MET A 200 -19.77 -12.30 -22.06
CA MET A 200 -18.98 -11.34 -21.28
C MET A 200 -17.86 -12.02 -20.49
N TYR A 201 -18.11 -13.20 -19.91
CA TYR A 201 -17.07 -13.98 -19.24
C TYR A 201 -15.97 -14.42 -20.23
N ASN A 202 -16.35 -14.93 -21.39
CA ASN A 202 -15.39 -15.32 -22.43
C ASN A 202 -14.63 -14.11 -22.98
N LEU A 203 -15.28 -12.95 -23.14
CA LEU A 203 -14.62 -11.71 -23.56
C LEU A 203 -13.63 -11.23 -22.51
N LYS A 204 -14.00 -11.27 -21.22
CA LYS A 204 -13.10 -10.93 -20.12
C LYS A 204 -11.87 -11.83 -20.13
N GLU A 205 -12.05 -13.14 -20.31
CA GLU A 205 -10.96 -14.11 -20.37
C GLU A 205 -10.05 -13.87 -21.59
N ALA A 206 -10.63 -13.66 -22.77
CA ALA A 206 -9.89 -13.34 -24.00
C ALA A 206 -9.09 -12.03 -23.88
N VAL A 207 -9.67 -11.00 -23.26
CA VAL A 207 -9.00 -9.73 -22.99
C VAL A 207 -7.85 -9.92 -22.01
N THR A 208 -8.04 -10.67 -20.93
CA THR A 208 -6.96 -10.95 -19.96
C THR A 208 -5.85 -11.79 -20.57
N SER A 209 -6.17 -12.77 -21.41
CA SER A 209 -5.17 -13.58 -22.14
C SER A 209 -4.41 -12.72 -23.15
N GLY A 210 -5.12 -11.91 -23.95
CA GLY A 210 -4.49 -11.01 -24.92
C GLY A 210 -3.60 -9.95 -24.28
N MET A 211 -3.97 -9.42 -23.11
CA MET A 211 -3.10 -8.53 -22.34
C MET A 211 -1.85 -9.25 -21.84
N ALA A 212 -1.96 -10.49 -21.37
CA ALA A 212 -0.80 -11.28 -20.95
C ALA A 212 0.18 -11.54 -22.12
N ASP A 213 -0.34 -11.81 -23.31
CA ASP A 213 0.48 -11.98 -24.53
C ASP A 213 1.17 -10.67 -24.95
N ILE A 214 0.48 -9.53 -24.86
CA ILE A 214 1.07 -8.22 -25.13
C ILE A 214 2.18 -7.89 -24.13
N ILE A 215 1.96 -8.15 -22.84
CA ILE A 215 2.96 -7.93 -21.79
C ILE A 215 4.20 -8.81 -22.07
N SER A 216 3.99 -10.07 -22.45
CA SER A 216 5.07 -11.00 -22.81
C SER A 216 5.83 -10.55 -24.06
N ALA A 217 5.13 -10.06 -25.09
CA ALA A 217 5.74 -9.51 -26.29
C ALA A 217 6.57 -8.25 -26.02
N VAL A 218 6.09 -7.36 -25.14
CA VAL A 218 6.83 -6.17 -24.70
C VAL A 218 8.09 -6.56 -23.92
N GLY A 219 8.01 -7.54 -23.02
CA GLY A 219 9.19 -8.08 -22.31
C GLY A 219 10.22 -8.71 -23.26
N HIS A 220 9.77 -9.38 -24.32
CA HIS A 220 10.66 -9.91 -25.37
C HIS A 220 11.31 -8.81 -26.23
N MET A 221 10.66 -7.67 -26.44
CA MET A 221 11.27 -6.53 -27.13
C MET A 221 12.30 -5.81 -26.25
N GLU A 222 12.04 -5.65 -24.96
CA GLU A 222 12.99 -5.04 -24.02
C GLU A 222 14.26 -5.90 -23.83
N SER A 223 14.11 -7.22 -23.73
CA SER A 223 15.26 -8.13 -23.65
C SER A 223 16.12 -8.09 -24.91
N LYS A 224 15.52 -8.00 -26.11
CA LYS A 224 16.25 -7.80 -27.38
C LYS A 224 16.96 -6.45 -27.47
N LEU A 225 16.36 -5.38 -26.95
CA LEU A 225 17.01 -4.05 -26.93
C LEU A 225 18.21 -4.00 -25.96
N LEU A 226 18.17 -4.78 -24.89
CA LEU A 226 19.29 -4.90 -23.94
C LEU A 226 20.42 -5.79 -24.48
N THR A 227 20.12 -6.80 -25.30
CA THR A 227 21.17 -7.63 -25.93
C THR A 227 21.82 -6.94 -27.13
N SER A 228 21.09 -6.14 -27.92
CA SER A 228 21.63 -5.45 -29.09
C SER A 228 22.54 -4.26 -28.76
N ARG A 229 22.67 -3.86 -27.48
CA ARG A 229 23.55 -2.75 -27.07
C ARG A 229 24.91 -3.23 -26.52
N SER A 230 25.20 -4.53 -26.57
CA SER A 230 26.41 -5.13 -26.01
C SER A 230 27.35 -5.78 -27.04
N THR A 231 27.09 -5.67 -28.34
CA THR A 231 27.91 -6.30 -29.39
C THR A 231 28.52 -5.31 -30.38
N ASP A 232 29.08 -4.21 -29.88
CA ASP A 232 30.06 -3.38 -30.63
C ASP A 232 31.20 -2.99 -29.68
N ASN A 233 32.02 -3.96 -29.29
CA ASN A 233 33.44 -3.78 -28.92
C ASN A 233 34.07 -5.09 -28.48
N SER A 234 34.61 -5.86 -29.43
CA SER A 234 35.92 -6.53 -29.28
C SER A 234 36.23 -7.34 -30.53
N SER A 235 37.21 -6.84 -31.26
CA SER A 235 37.93 -7.56 -32.29
C SER A 235 39.08 -8.36 -31.67
N ASN A 236 39.35 -9.52 -32.27
CA ASN A 236 40.57 -10.33 -32.20
C ASN A 236 40.85 -11.16 -30.93
N ASN A 237 40.61 -12.48 -31.02
CA ASN A 237 41.68 -13.42 -31.41
C ASN A 237 41.16 -14.85 -31.63
N ASN A 238 41.71 -15.47 -32.68
CA ASN A 238 41.50 -16.85 -33.12
C ASN A 238 42.27 -17.87 -32.26
N ALA A 239 41.65 -19.03 -31.98
CA ALA A 239 42.14 -20.41 -32.26
C ALA A 239 41.59 -21.45 -31.26
N PRO A 240 41.42 -22.74 -31.65
CA PRO A 240 40.36 -23.62 -31.14
C PRO A 240 40.92 -24.89 -30.45
N PRO A 241 40.17 -26.00 -30.26
CA PRO A 241 39.79 -26.51 -28.94
C PRO A 241 40.49 -27.82 -28.57
N ASN A 242 40.57 -28.15 -27.27
CA ASN A 242 40.93 -29.50 -26.86
C ASN A 242 40.03 -30.06 -25.76
N ARG A 243 39.85 -31.36 -25.89
CA ARG A 243 38.87 -32.32 -25.41
C ARG A 243 38.92 -32.66 -23.91
N GLN A 244 37.77 -33.17 -23.46
CA GLN A 244 37.58 -34.36 -22.61
C GLN A 244 38.01 -34.31 -21.14
N ASN A 245 37.06 -34.64 -20.23
CA ASN A 245 37.08 -35.78 -19.29
C ASN A 245 36.28 -35.47 -18.01
N THR A 246 35.11 -36.09 -17.81
CA THR A 246 34.80 -37.36 -17.11
C THR A 246 34.55 -37.22 -15.61
N LEU A 247 33.37 -37.73 -15.24
CA LEU A 247 32.86 -38.09 -13.92
C LEU A 247 33.90 -38.66 -12.95
N THR A 248 33.77 -38.33 -11.65
CA THR A 248 33.91 -39.34 -10.59
C THR A 248 33.05 -39.00 -9.38
N THR A 249 32.01 -39.81 -9.21
CA THR A 249 31.22 -40.00 -7.99
C THR A 249 32.04 -40.82 -7.00
N THR A 250 32.31 -40.30 -5.80
CA THR A 250 32.71 -41.14 -4.66
C THR A 250 32.04 -40.63 -3.39
N SER A 251 31.06 -41.42 -2.95
CA SER A 251 30.50 -41.43 -1.61
C SER A 251 31.55 -41.88 -0.59
N HIS A 252 31.71 -41.16 0.50
CA HIS A 252 32.31 -41.74 1.71
C HIS A 252 31.49 -41.40 2.95
N ILE A 253 30.84 -42.44 3.44
CA ILE A 253 30.22 -42.58 4.76
C ILE A 253 31.35 -42.59 5.80
N GLY A 254 31.16 -41.85 6.90
CA GLY A 254 32.08 -41.83 8.02
C GLY A 254 31.47 -41.13 9.24
N MET A 255 30.69 -41.88 10.02
CA MET A 255 30.44 -41.56 11.43
C MET A 255 31.77 -41.58 12.20
N PRO A 256 31.90 -40.73 13.23
CA PRO A 256 32.53 -41.19 14.45
C PRO A 256 31.62 -41.04 15.67
N LYS A 257 31.92 -41.96 16.57
CA LYS A 257 31.30 -42.33 17.83
C LYS A 257 31.37 -41.21 18.87
N ALA A 258 30.39 -41.24 19.78
CA ALA A 258 30.39 -40.55 21.05
C ALA A 258 31.62 -40.91 21.90
N ASP A 259 32.14 -39.92 22.60
CA ASP A 259 32.92 -40.15 23.81
C ASP A 259 32.47 -39.18 24.90
N GLU A 260 32.07 -39.76 26.02
CA GLU A 260 31.74 -39.10 27.27
C GLU A 260 33.04 -38.58 27.91
N SER A 261 33.05 -37.31 28.31
CA SER A 261 33.96 -36.87 29.36
C SER A 261 33.36 -35.72 30.15
N ARG A 262 33.03 -36.08 31.39
CA ARG A 262 32.60 -35.24 32.51
C ARG A 262 33.85 -34.71 33.20
N ALA A 263 33.97 -33.39 33.34
CA ALA A 263 34.86 -32.76 34.31
C ALA A 263 34.25 -31.45 34.81
N ASP A 264 34.22 -31.33 36.13
CA ASP A 264 33.74 -30.22 36.94
C ASP A 264 34.65 -28.97 36.84
N ALA A 265 34.00 -27.79 36.88
CA ALA A 265 34.35 -26.50 37.53
C ALA A 265 35.83 -26.03 37.65
N PRO A 266 36.16 -24.70 37.53
CA PRO A 266 35.42 -23.64 38.20
C PRO A 266 35.22 -22.30 37.46
N THR A 267 34.16 -21.63 37.92
CA THR A 267 33.85 -20.21 37.85
C THR A 267 35.05 -19.31 38.17
N ALA A 268 35.48 -18.52 37.18
CA ALA A 268 36.13 -17.22 37.39
C ALA A 268 35.85 -16.32 36.20
N SER A 269 34.95 -15.35 36.38
CA SER A 269 34.78 -14.23 35.43
C SER A 269 36.01 -13.33 35.51
N PRO A 270 36.72 -13.05 34.41
CA PRO A 270 37.72 -11.99 34.41
C PRO A 270 37.00 -10.64 34.31
N THR A 271 37.02 -9.89 35.42
CA THR A 271 36.72 -8.46 35.42
C THR A 271 37.86 -7.76 34.67
N ILE A 272 37.59 -7.42 33.40
CA ILE A 272 38.49 -6.63 32.57
C ILE A 272 38.41 -5.17 33.04
N PRO A 273 39.54 -4.50 33.35
CA PRO A 273 39.57 -3.08 33.66
C PRO A 273 39.06 -2.26 32.48
N ALA A 274 38.13 -1.35 32.75
CA ALA A 274 37.67 -0.33 31.82
C ALA A 274 38.80 0.68 31.57
N GLU A 275 39.74 0.32 30.70
CA GLU A 275 40.71 1.26 30.13
C GLU A 275 40.08 1.85 28.87
N ALA A 276 39.87 3.17 28.90
CA ALA A 276 39.33 3.96 27.80
C ALA A 276 40.33 3.92 26.63
N VAL A 277 40.19 2.90 25.77
CA VAL A 277 40.76 2.91 24.43
C VAL A 277 39.87 3.82 23.60
N ASP A 278 40.38 5.01 23.27
CA ASP A 278 39.89 5.83 22.16
C ASP A 278 39.93 4.96 20.89
N SER A 279 38.85 4.22 20.66
CA SER A 279 38.66 3.43 19.46
C SER A 279 38.57 4.41 18.30
N PRO A 280 39.38 4.25 17.24
CA PRO A 280 39.26 5.06 16.05
C PRO A 280 37.82 4.95 15.59
N GLU A 281 37.13 6.09 15.52
CA GLU A 281 35.77 6.20 14.98
C GLU A 281 35.74 5.39 13.69
N SER A 282 35.09 4.23 13.71
CA SER A 282 34.97 3.34 12.55
C SER A 282 33.99 4.01 11.59
N ASP A 283 34.51 5.00 10.89
CA ASP A 283 33.81 5.97 10.07
C ASP A 283 33.08 5.23 8.94
N GLY A 284 31.82 4.85 9.19
CA GLY A 284 30.99 4.11 8.24
C GLY A 284 30.17 2.95 8.81
N MET A 285 30.45 2.45 10.02
CA MET A 285 29.60 1.41 10.62
C MET A 285 28.27 2.02 11.10
N LYS A 286 27.16 1.32 10.85
CA LYS A 286 25.83 1.70 11.34
C LYS A 286 25.28 0.63 12.27
N THR A 287 24.60 1.07 13.31
CA THR A 287 23.94 0.18 14.28
C THR A 287 22.43 0.16 14.03
N VAL A 288 21.85 -1.03 13.93
CA VAL A 288 20.40 -1.23 13.88
C VAL A 288 19.95 -2.10 15.06
N PHE A 289 18.87 -1.70 15.72
CA PHE A 289 18.29 -2.46 16.82
C PHE A 289 17.19 -3.39 16.29
N LEU A 290 17.46 -4.70 16.36
CA LEU A 290 16.57 -5.78 15.95
C LEU A 290 15.99 -6.44 17.19
N ASP A 291 14.80 -5.99 17.57
CA ASP A 291 14.20 -6.29 18.88
C ASP A 291 15.14 -5.82 20.01
N GLU A 292 15.83 -6.73 20.68
CA GLU A 292 16.78 -6.45 21.77
C GLU A 292 18.25 -6.55 21.32
N LEU A 293 18.50 -6.95 20.07
CA LEU A 293 19.85 -7.15 19.55
C LEU A 293 20.33 -5.92 18.77
N ALA A 294 21.43 -5.31 19.22
CA ALA A 294 22.13 -4.28 18.46
C ALA A 294 23.07 -4.93 17.44
N VAL A 295 22.78 -4.76 16.15
CA VAL A 295 23.60 -5.29 15.06
C VAL A 295 24.35 -4.13 14.40
N MET A 296 25.68 -4.17 14.48
CA MET A 296 26.56 -3.26 13.75
C MET A 296 26.89 -3.82 12.38
N PHE A 297 26.72 -3.02 11.33
CA PHE A 297 27.00 -3.44 9.97
C PHE A 297 27.51 -2.28 9.11
N ASP A 298 28.26 -2.63 8.08
CA ASP A 298 28.73 -1.72 7.05
C ASP A 298 27.65 -1.57 5.96
N PRO A 299 27.07 -0.37 5.75
CA PRO A 299 26.06 -0.11 4.72
C PRO A 299 26.50 -0.48 3.31
N ALA A 300 27.81 -0.39 3.01
CA ALA A 300 28.35 -0.70 1.69
C ALA A 300 28.39 -2.21 1.43
N LYS A 301 28.45 -3.03 2.48
CA LYS A 301 28.52 -4.49 2.42
C LYS A 301 27.16 -5.18 2.53
N VAL A 302 26.06 -4.43 2.66
CA VAL A 302 24.73 -5.03 2.71
C VAL A 302 24.43 -5.71 1.36
N PRO A 303 24.18 -7.03 1.34
CA PRO A 303 23.93 -7.75 0.11
C PRO A 303 22.60 -7.31 -0.52
N SER A 304 22.42 -7.58 -1.81
CA SER A 304 21.10 -7.43 -2.44
C SER A 304 20.10 -8.38 -1.79
N ILE A 305 18.84 -7.95 -1.76
CA ILE A 305 17.77 -8.75 -1.16
C ILE A 305 17.64 -10.08 -1.93
N PRO A 306 17.65 -11.23 -1.24
CA PRO A 306 17.49 -12.53 -1.89
C PRO A 306 16.19 -12.60 -2.67
N ALA A 307 16.26 -13.10 -3.92
CA ALA A 307 15.08 -13.35 -4.76
C ALA A 307 14.40 -14.68 -4.39
N VAL A 308 14.04 -14.82 -3.12
CA VAL A 308 13.33 -16.00 -2.60
C VAL A 308 11.83 -15.72 -2.66
N SER A 309 11.04 -16.68 -3.12
CA SER A 309 9.57 -16.65 -3.06
C SER A 309 9.06 -17.64 -2.03
N PHE A 310 8.03 -17.25 -1.27
CA PHE A 310 7.37 -18.07 -0.26
C PHE A 310 5.89 -18.31 -0.59
N ALA A 311 5.46 -18.00 -1.82
CA ALA A 311 4.07 -18.18 -2.24
C ALA A 311 3.58 -19.63 -2.04
N ASP A 312 4.47 -20.60 -2.26
CA ASP A 312 4.19 -22.04 -2.14
C ASP A 312 4.75 -22.68 -0.86
N ASP A 313 5.59 -21.96 -0.10
CA ASP A 313 6.25 -22.46 1.12
C ASP A 313 5.97 -21.55 2.34
N ILE A 314 4.72 -21.58 2.80
CA ILE A 314 4.28 -20.82 3.99
C ILE A 314 5.03 -21.28 5.25
N ALA A 315 5.36 -22.57 5.35
CA ALA A 315 6.16 -23.09 6.47
C ALA A 315 7.58 -22.50 6.46
N GLY A 316 8.20 -22.41 5.27
CA GLY A 316 9.46 -21.70 5.06
C GLY A 316 9.36 -20.23 5.43
N LEU A 317 8.27 -19.54 5.07
CA LEU A 317 8.04 -18.16 5.49
C LEU A 317 8.01 -18.04 7.01
N ALA A 318 7.22 -18.88 7.70
CA ALA A 318 7.09 -18.85 9.15
C ALA A 318 8.42 -19.10 9.87
N ARG A 319 9.23 -20.06 9.38
CA ARG A 319 10.60 -20.29 9.88
C ARG A 319 11.47 -19.05 9.71
N ASN A 320 11.55 -18.53 8.48
CA ASN A 320 12.40 -17.39 8.15
C ASN A 320 11.90 -16.04 8.73
N TRP A 321 10.65 -15.98 9.19
CA TRP A 321 10.07 -14.78 9.77
C TRP A 321 10.73 -14.40 11.10
N HIS A 322 11.02 -15.40 11.95
CA HIS A 322 11.64 -15.19 13.26
C HIS A 322 13.15 -15.47 13.26
N SER A 323 13.62 -16.36 12.39
CA SER A 323 15.03 -16.70 12.24
C SER A 323 15.36 -16.96 10.77
N SER A 324 16.11 -16.07 10.13
CA SER A 324 16.50 -16.21 8.73
C SER A 324 17.99 -16.05 8.56
N ASN A 325 18.57 -16.95 7.77
CA ASN A 325 19.95 -16.88 7.32
C ASN A 325 20.04 -16.42 5.85
N LEU A 326 18.92 -16.02 5.26
CA LEU A 326 18.88 -15.53 3.87
C LEU A 326 19.60 -14.19 3.73
N LEU A 327 19.56 -13.38 4.78
CA LEU A 327 20.31 -12.13 4.89
C LEU A 327 21.20 -12.22 6.12
N VAL A 328 22.51 -12.14 5.93
CA VAL A 328 23.49 -12.16 7.03
C VAL A 328 24.21 -10.82 7.06
N LEU A 329 24.16 -10.12 8.21
CA LEU A 329 24.87 -8.87 8.44
C LEU A 329 25.76 -9.01 9.67
N GLY A 330 27.06 -8.73 9.53
CA GLY A 330 28.01 -8.85 10.64
C GLY A 330 28.07 -10.26 11.25
N GLY A 331 27.79 -11.31 10.47
CA GLY A 331 27.70 -12.69 10.95
C GLY A 331 26.37 -13.08 11.58
N HIS A 332 25.40 -12.16 11.69
CA HIS A 332 24.07 -12.43 12.23
C HIS A 332 23.04 -12.61 11.12
N GLY A 333 22.29 -13.72 11.17
CA GLY A 333 21.12 -13.93 10.33
C GLY A 333 20.00 -12.96 10.71
N ILE A 334 19.48 -12.23 9.72
CA ILE A 334 18.46 -11.21 9.90
C ILE A 334 17.08 -11.79 9.56
N PRO A 335 16.16 -11.89 10.53
CA PRO A 335 14.78 -12.32 10.31
C PRO A 335 14.04 -11.44 9.30
N ILE A 336 13.16 -12.04 8.48
CA ILE A 336 12.42 -11.32 7.43
C ILE A 336 11.63 -10.13 7.98
N LYS A 337 11.06 -10.27 9.19
CA LYS A 337 10.29 -9.21 9.86
C LYS A 337 11.07 -7.89 10.06
N HIS A 338 12.40 -7.95 10.00
CA HIS A 338 13.30 -6.81 10.23
C HIS A 338 13.96 -6.29 8.94
N TRP A 339 13.71 -6.89 7.79
CA TRP A 339 14.35 -6.48 6.53
C TRP A 339 13.99 -5.04 6.14
N ASP A 340 12.80 -4.59 6.52
CA ASP A 340 12.37 -3.22 6.26
C ASP A 340 13.25 -2.20 6.99
N LYS A 341 13.67 -2.46 8.23
CA LYS A 341 14.56 -1.57 9.00
C LYS A 341 15.91 -1.38 8.31
N ILE A 342 16.43 -2.44 7.65
CA ILE A 342 17.74 -2.41 7.00
C ILE A 342 17.67 -1.74 5.63
N TYR A 343 16.65 -2.05 4.82
CA TYR A 343 16.56 -1.55 3.44
C TYR A 343 15.74 -0.28 3.28
N LYS A 344 14.96 0.15 4.29
CA LYS A 344 14.29 1.46 4.25
C LYS A 344 15.30 2.60 4.28
N ALA A 345 14.85 3.76 3.79
CA ALA A 345 15.64 4.95 3.47
C ALA A 345 16.55 5.48 4.59
N GLN A 346 16.35 5.07 5.85
CA GLN A 346 17.14 5.47 7.00
C GLN A 346 18.64 5.26 6.79
N PHE A 347 19.03 4.25 6.00
CA PHE A 347 20.44 3.98 5.75
C PHE A 347 20.96 4.46 4.39
N ASN A 348 20.10 5.01 3.52
CA ASN A 348 20.39 5.34 2.12
C ASN A 348 21.01 4.18 1.31
N ILE A 349 20.83 2.94 1.78
CA ILE A 349 21.34 1.73 1.12
C ILE A 349 20.42 1.45 -0.06
N ARG A 350 20.91 1.75 -1.27
CA ARG A 350 20.22 1.49 -2.54
C ARG A 350 18.74 1.92 -2.50
N LYS A 351 18.47 3.22 -2.67
CA LYS A 351 17.14 3.87 -2.55
C LYS A 351 15.95 3.13 -3.20
N ASN A 352 16.20 2.26 -4.18
CA ASN A 352 15.18 1.48 -4.88
C ASN A 352 15.13 -0.01 -4.50
N ALA A 353 16.08 -0.55 -3.73
CA ALA A 353 16.12 -1.97 -3.38
C ALA A 353 14.89 -2.39 -2.57
N TRP A 354 14.52 -1.62 -1.55
CA TRP A 354 13.29 -1.87 -0.79
C TRP A 354 12.02 -1.73 -1.65
N LYS A 355 12.02 -0.80 -2.61
CA LYS A 355 10.88 -0.65 -3.53
C LYS A 355 10.78 -1.83 -4.51
N SER A 356 11.89 -2.35 -5.00
CA SER A 356 11.94 -3.53 -5.89
C SER A 356 11.63 -4.82 -5.14
N PHE A 357 12.10 -4.95 -3.90
CA PHE A 357 11.73 -6.07 -3.06
C PHE A 357 10.25 -6.03 -2.74
N ARG A 358 9.75 -4.84 -2.37
CA ARG A 358 8.31 -4.61 -2.26
C ARG A 358 7.63 -5.03 -3.53
N SER A 359 7.95 -4.53 -4.73
CA SER A 359 7.24 -4.97 -5.95
C SER A 359 7.20 -6.49 -6.12
N THR A 360 8.32 -7.17 -5.89
CA THR A 360 8.42 -8.64 -6.05
C THR A 360 7.59 -9.42 -5.02
N TYR A 361 7.51 -8.92 -3.78
CA TYR A 361 6.70 -9.53 -2.71
C TYR A 361 5.27 -8.98 -2.65
N SER A 362 5.05 -7.78 -3.19
CA SER A 362 3.79 -7.08 -3.31
C SER A 362 3.05 -7.49 -4.57
N ASP A 363 3.69 -8.20 -5.50
CA ASP A 363 2.99 -9.00 -6.51
C ASP A 363 2.20 -10.15 -5.85
N TRP A 364 2.37 -10.39 -4.55
CA TRP A 364 1.45 -11.19 -3.72
C TRP A 364 0.30 -10.35 -3.14
N HIS A 365 0.10 -9.12 -3.63
CA HIS A 365 -1.08 -8.33 -3.29
C HIS A 365 -2.33 -8.94 -3.92
N VAL A 366 -3.26 -9.27 -3.03
CA VAL A 366 -4.69 -9.02 -3.24
C VAL A 366 -4.85 -7.58 -3.73
N HIS A 367 -5.57 -7.37 -4.83
CA HIS A 367 -5.93 -6.03 -5.34
C HIS A 367 -6.80 -5.17 -4.39
N ALA A 368 -6.94 -5.54 -3.11
CA ALA A 368 -7.71 -4.82 -2.13
C ALA A 368 -6.85 -4.52 -0.89
N PRO A 369 -6.81 -3.27 -0.40
CA PRO A 369 -6.29 -3.00 0.94
C PRO A 369 -7.13 -3.78 1.94
N LEU A 370 -6.50 -4.51 2.87
CA LEU A 370 -7.19 -5.19 3.97
C LEU A 370 -8.11 -4.18 4.66
N ARG A 371 -9.44 -4.31 4.47
CA ARG A 371 -10.42 -3.31 4.94
C ARG A 371 -10.57 -3.33 6.46
N CYS A 372 -9.99 -4.32 7.11
CA CYS A 372 -10.06 -4.56 8.54
C CYS A 372 -8.93 -3.87 9.34
N LEU A 373 -8.19 -2.90 8.80
CA LEU A 373 -7.25 -2.12 9.61
C LEU A 373 -7.68 -0.66 9.77
N PRO A 374 -7.43 -0.04 10.94
CA PRO A 374 -7.69 1.39 11.13
C PRO A 374 -6.97 2.19 10.05
N THR A 375 -7.71 3.08 9.40
CA THR A 375 -7.22 4.03 8.39
C THR A 375 -6.05 4.83 8.98
N GLY A 376 -4.81 4.46 8.64
CA GLY A 376 -3.59 5.13 9.12
C GLY A 376 -2.43 4.21 9.56
N MET A 377 -2.66 2.91 9.77
CA MET A 377 -1.58 1.94 10.09
C MET A 377 -1.33 0.93 8.97
N VAL A 378 -1.04 1.40 7.76
CA VAL A 378 -0.56 0.52 6.68
C VAL A 378 0.95 0.38 6.83
N THR A 379 1.41 -0.59 7.61
CA THR A 379 2.79 -1.05 7.50
C THR A 379 2.89 -2.07 6.37
N ASP A 380 3.74 -1.80 5.38
CA ASP A 380 3.89 -2.55 4.12
C ASP A 380 4.12 -4.09 4.24
N ASN A 381 4.26 -4.64 5.45
CA ASN A 381 4.50 -6.06 5.73
C ASN A 381 3.32 -6.80 6.42
N LEU A 382 2.18 -6.13 6.60
CA LEU A 382 1.06 -6.67 7.38
C LEU A 382 0.56 -8.04 6.86
N HIS A 383 0.50 -8.26 5.55
CA HIS A 383 -0.05 -9.50 5.00
C HIS A 383 0.81 -10.73 5.36
N LEU A 384 2.14 -10.59 5.28
CA LEU A 384 3.06 -11.65 5.69
C LEU A 384 2.96 -11.89 7.20
N GLN A 385 2.86 -10.81 7.97
CA GLN A 385 2.69 -10.92 9.42
C GLN A 385 1.36 -11.63 9.77
N PHE A 386 0.25 -11.31 9.11
CA PHE A 386 -1.02 -11.99 9.29
C PHE A 386 -0.93 -13.47 8.91
N MET A 387 -0.30 -13.78 7.78
CA MET A 387 -0.13 -15.17 7.34
C MET A 387 0.70 -15.97 8.35
N VAL A 388 1.82 -15.42 8.83
CA VAL A 388 2.67 -16.08 9.82
C VAL A 388 1.95 -16.21 11.15
N ASN A 389 1.26 -15.16 11.61
CA ASN A 389 0.48 -15.22 12.85
C ASN A 389 -0.64 -16.26 12.77
N GLU A 390 -1.36 -16.32 11.65
CA GLU A 390 -2.37 -17.35 11.42
C GLU A 390 -1.72 -18.74 11.42
N PHE A 391 -0.61 -18.93 10.71
CA PHE A 391 0.12 -20.20 10.69
C PHE A 391 0.54 -20.65 12.10
N LEU A 392 1.10 -19.73 12.89
CA LEU A 392 1.53 -19.96 14.27
C LEU A 392 0.38 -20.16 15.26
N SER A 393 -0.87 -19.80 14.88
CA SER A 393 -2.04 -20.08 15.70
C SER A 393 -2.44 -21.55 15.71
N TYR A 394 -1.93 -22.35 14.77
CA TYR A 394 -2.17 -23.79 14.70
C TYR A 394 -1.05 -24.57 15.42
N PRO A 395 -1.38 -25.65 16.17
CA PRO A 395 -0.37 -26.43 16.90
C PRO A 395 0.66 -27.10 15.98
N THR A 396 0.22 -27.53 14.80
CA THR A 396 1.07 -28.20 13.82
C THR A 396 0.80 -27.67 12.41
N GLU A 397 1.80 -27.82 11.53
CA GLU A 397 1.64 -27.50 10.10
C GLU A 397 0.51 -28.32 9.44
N ALA A 398 0.33 -29.57 9.86
CA ALA A 398 -0.76 -30.42 9.36
C ALA A 398 -2.14 -29.87 9.74
N ASP A 399 -2.30 -29.32 10.95
CA ASP A 399 -3.54 -28.70 11.39
C ASP A 399 -3.86 -27.42 10.61
N PHE A 400 -2.83 -26.61 10.33
CA PHE A 400 -2.97 -25.45 9.45
C PHE A 400 -3.46 -25.87 8.06
N TRP A 401 -2.76 -26.81 7.41
CA TRP A 401 -3.16 -27.25 6.08
C TRP A 401 -4.53 -27.95 6.09
N ARG A 402 -4.91 -28.67 7.15
CA ARG A 402 -6.27 -29.22 7.28
C ARG A 402 -7.34 -28.12 7.25
N ALA A 403 -7.09 -26.97 7.85
CA ALA A 403 -8.02 -25.83 7.83
C ALA A 403 -8.02 -25.06 6.49
N TYR A 404 -6.94 -25.18 5.71
CA TYR A 404 -6.70 -24.45 4.46
C TYR A 404 -6.52 -25.39 3.24
N THR A 405 -7.13 -26.56 3.28
CA THR A 405 -7.24 -27.50 2.15
C THR A 405 -8.70 -27.64 1.74
N ASN A 406 -8.98 -27.69 0.45
CA ASN A 406 -10.29 -28.01 -0.11
C ASN A 406 -10.22 -29.31 -0.93
N GLU A 407 -11.31 -29.69 -1.59
CA GLU A 407 -11.37 -30.90 -2.43
C GLU A 407 -10.33 -30.91 -3.56
N ALA A 408 -9.90 -29.72 -4.03
CA ALA A 408 -8.90 -29.55 -5.06
C ALA A 408 -7.45 -29.53 -4.52
N GLY A 409 -7.25 -29.68 -3.20
CA GLY A 409 -5.95 -29.63 -2.54
C GLY A 409 -5.73 -28.38 -1.70
N ARG A 410 -4.46 -28.00 -1.49
CA ARG A 410 -4.10 -26.84 -0.66
C ARG A 410 -4.63 -25.56 -1.32
N LEU A 411 -5.23 -24.68 -0.51
CA LEU A 411 -5.66 -23.38 -1.00
C LEU A 411 -4.43 -22.56 -1.43
N PRO A 412 -4.47 -21.86 -2.58
CA PRO A 412 -3.42 -20.93 -2.96
C PRO A 412 -3.34 -19.79 -1.94
N TYR A 413 -2.15 -19.23 -1.76
CA TYR A 413 -1.84 -18.15 -0.81
C TYR A 413 -2.92 -17.06 -0.76
N GLN A 414 -3.35 -16.60 -1.93
CA GLN A 414 -4.37 -15.55 -2.07
C GLN A 414 -5.74 -15.93 -1.46
N LYS A 415 -6.15 -17.20 -1.58
CA LYS A 415 -7.41 -17.67 -0.97
C LYS A 415 -7.27 -17.81 0.55
N ILE A 416 -6.09 -18.17 1.04
CA ILE A 416 -5.79 -18.21 2.48
C ILE A 416 -5.89 -16.80 3.06
N LEU A 417 -5.24 -15.80 2.44
CA LEU A 417 -5.33 -14.40 2.87
C LEU A 417 -6.78 -13.90 2.93
N ASN A 418 -7.57 -14.13 1.88
CA ASN A 418 -8.98 -13.71 1.87
C ASN A 418 -9.78 -14.37 3.00
N LYS A 419 -9.51 -15.64 3.30
CA LYS A 419 -10.17 -16.36 4.39
C LYS A 419 -9.74 -15.82 5.76
N ILE A 420 -8.47 -15.45 5.94
CA ILE A 420 -7.97 -14.78 7.16
C ILE A 420 -8.64 -13.40 7.30
N GLU A 421 -8.71 -12.61 6.23
CA GLU A 421 -9.37 -11.29 6.25
C GLU A 421 -10.85 -11.43 6.63
N GLN A 422 -11.56 -12.39 6.04
CA GLN A 422 -12.94 -12.67 6.38
C GLN A 422 -13.10 -13.04 7.86
N LYS A 423 -12.22 -13.90 8.40
CA LYS A 423 -12.19 -14.21 9.84
C LYS A 423 -11.95 -12.96 10.68
N CYS A 424 -11.05 -12.06 10.28
CA CYS A 424 -10.81 -10.82 11.01
C CYS A 424 -12.03 -9.90 10.99
N VAL A 425 -12.76 -9.83 9.87
CA VAL A 425 -14.00 -9.04 9.76
C VAL A 425 -15.10 -9.64 10.63
N THR A 426 -15.30 -10.96 10.60
CA THR A 426 -16.30 -11.62 11.46
C THR A 426 -15.94 -11.48 12.93
N SER A 427 -14.68 -11.69 13.31
CA SER A 427 -14.25 -11.50 14.70
C SER A 427 -14.41 -10.06 15.17
N LYS A 428 -14.26 -9.05 14.30
CA LYS A 428 -14.55 -7.66 14.65
C LYS A 428 -16.03 -7.41 14.91
N ALA A 429 -16.91 -8.03 14.13
CA ALA A 429 -18.35 -7.97 14.39
C ALA A 429 -18.65 -8.60 15.75
N ASP A 430 -18.09 -9.77 16.04
CA ASP A 430 -18.23 -10.44 17.34
C ASP A 430 -17.69 -9.57 18.49
N PHE A 431 -16.54 -8.93 18.30
CA PHE A 431 -15.98 -8.00 19.28
C PHE A 431 -16.84 -6.76 19.49
N SER A 432 -17.58 -6.30 18.48
CA SER A 432 -18.53 -5.20 18.68
C SER A 432 -19.68 -5.66 19.57
N VAL A 433 -20.25 -6.83 19.29
CA VAL A 433 -21.35 -7.41 20.09
C VAL A 433 -20.92 -7.60 21.54
N ASP A 434 -19.75 -8.20 21.78
CA ASP A 434 -19.23 -8.41 23.14
C ASP A 434 -18.90 -7.09 23.84
N ALA A 435 -18.36 -6.10 23.12
CA ALA A 435 -18.07 -4.79 23.69
C ALA A 435 -19.34 -4.01 24.04
N ASP A 436 -20.39 -4.14 23.24
CA ASP A 436 -21.69 -3.51 23.49
C ASP A 436 -22.41 -4.19 24.66
N ALA A 437 -22.37 -5.52 24.74
CA ALA A 437 -22.84 -6.27 25.91
C ALA A 437 -22.10 -5.86 27.20
N ALA A 438 -20.77 -5.72 27.12
CA ALA A 438 -19.97 -5.21 28.24
C ALA A 438 -20.39 -3.78 28.63
N ARG A 439 -20.57 -2.87 27.66
CA ARG A 439 -21.02 -1.50 27.94
C ARG A 439 -22.40 -1.49 28.59
N GLU A 440 -23.34 -2.26 28.07
CA GLU A 440 -24.71 -2.37 28.59
C GLU A 440 -24.69 -2.86 30.04
N PHE A 441 -23.90 -3.90 30.35
CA PHE A 441 -23.74 -4.42 31.72
C PHE A 441 -23.22 -3.36 32.72
N PHE A 442 -22.37 -2.44 32.26
CA PHE A 442 -21.81 -1.36 33.07
C PHE A 442 -22.56 -0.02 32.93
N ASP A 443 -23.84 -0.03 32.55
CA ASP A 443 -24.66 1.18 32.35
C ASP A 443 -23.99 2.21 31.44
N HIS A 444 -23.34 1.74 30.37
CA HIS A 444 -22.52 2.47 29.41
C HIS A 444 -21.33 3.24 30.02
N ASP A 445 -20.97 2.98 31.29
CA ASP A 445 -19.86 3.63 31.98
C ASP A 445 -18.82 2.60 32.46
N LEU A 446 -17.90 2.25 31.56
CA LEU A 446 -16.76 1.36 31.84
C LEU A 446 -15.77 1.92 32.88
N SER A 447 -15.96 3.16 33.36
CA SER A 447 -15.15 3.76 34.42
C SER A 447 -15.71 3.56 35.82
N LYS A 448 -17.00 3.20 35.95
CA LYS A 448 -17.61 2.82 37.22
C LYS A 448 -17.08 1.44 37.62
N ALA A 449 -15.98 1.41 38.35
CA ALA A 449 -15.56 0.20 39.06
C ALA A 449 -16.76 -0.35 39.85
N PRO A 450 -17.04 -1.67 39.83
CA PRO A 450 -18.03 -2.22 40.74
C PRO A 450 -17.52 -1.97 42.15
N ARG A 451 -18.24 -1.14 42.90
CA ARG A 451 -17.99 -0.93 44.33
C ARG A 451 -18.18 -2.28 45.02
N SER A 452 -17.07 -2.91 45.37
CA SER A 452 -16.93 -3.96 46.38
C SER A 452 -17.87 -5.16 46.23
N SER A 453 -17.40 -6.22 45.58
CA SER A 453 -17.69 -7.57 46.03
C SER A 453 -16.38 -8.31 46.28
N ARG A 454 -16.25 -8.83 47.49
CA ARG A 454 -15.20 -9.76 47.90
C ARG A 454 -15.43 -11.09 47.18
N GLN A 455 -14.97 -11.21 45.94
CA GLN A 455 -14.52 -12.44 45.27
C GLN A 455 -14.36 -12.08 43.80
N GLY A 456 -13.15 -12.29 43.30
CA GLY A 456 -12.59 -11.56 42.16
C GLY A 456 -13.43 -11.62 40.89
N GLU A 457 -13.67 -10.45 40.31
CA GLU A 457 -14.01 -10.32 38.90
C GLU A 457 -13.55 -8.96 38.35
N VAL A 458 -13.09 -8.99 37.11
CA VAL A 458 -12.13 -8.06 36.50
C VAL A 458 -12.84 -6.82 35.97
N SER A 459 -12.28 -5.65 36.24
CA SER A 459 -12.75 -4.37 35.68
C SER A 459 -12.13 -4.12 34.29
N PHE A 460 -12.86 -3.49 33.37
CA PHE A 460 -12.32 -2.91 32.10
C PHE A 460 -11.39 -1.71 32.31
N SER A 461 -11.14 -1.39 33.58
CA SER A 461 -10.08 -0.49 34.02
C SER A 461 -8.95 -1.30 34.64
N TYR A 462 -7.72 -1.08 34.16
CA TYR A 462 -6.53 -1.73 34.68
C TYR A 462 -5.55 -0.68 35.19
N ARG A 463 -4.72 -1.04 36.17
CA ARG A 463 -3.72 -0.13 36.74
C ARG A 463 -2.38 -0.32 36.02
N LYS A 464 -1.98 0.64 35.19
CA LYS A 464 -0.66 0.66 34.53
C LYS A 464 0.19 1.76 35.16
N LEU A 465 1.34 1.39 35.73
CA LEU A 465 2.26 2.34 36.39
C LEU A 465 1.57 3.20 37.46
N GLY A 466 0.71 2.58 38.27
CA GLY A 466 -0.02 3.26 39.35
C GLY A 466 -1.23 4.09 38.90
N LYS A 467 -1.44 4.30 37.60
CA LYS A 467 -2.58 5.04 37.03
C LYS A 467 -3.67 4.08 36.52
N TRP A 468 -4.93 4.43 36.74
CA TRP A 468 -6.07 3.72 36.14
C TRP A 468 -6.18 4.07 34.66
N CYS A 469 -6.33 3.04 33.82
CA CYS A 469 -6.51 3.15 32.38
C CYS A 469 -7.76 2.37 31.98
N VAL A 470 -8.64 2.97 31.20
CA VAL A 470 -9.84 2.32 30.65
C VAL A 470 -9.54 1.82 29.24
N LYS A 471 -9.92 0.58 28.93
CA LYS A 471 -9.85 0.04 27.57
C LYS A 471 -10.85 0.76 26.67
N LYS A 472 -10.41 1.24 25.50
CA LYS A 472 -11.24 2.07 24.60
C LYS A 472 -11.66 1.35 23.33
N SER A 473 -10.88 0.39 22.85
CA SER A 473 -11.18 -0.34 21.63
C SER A 473 -12.21 -1.45 21.88
N ASN A 474 -13.18 -1.63 20.99
CA ASN A 474 -14.15 -2.75 21.06
C ASN A 474 -13.43 -4.09 21.20
N GLU A 475 -12.31 -4.28 20.50
CA GLU A 475 -11.52 -5.52 20.61
C GLU A 475 -10.94 -5.72 22.02
N GLU A 476 -10.42 -4.66 22.64
CA GLU A 476 -9.84 -4.76 23.98
C GLU A 476 -10.92 -4.96 25.06
N ILE A 477 -12.10 -4.37 24.85
CA ILE A 477 -13.26 -4.56 25.72
C ILE A 477 -13.78 -6.00 25.54
N ALA A 478 -14.05 -6.45 24.32
CA ALA A 478 -14.52 -7.82 24.08
C ALA A 478 -13.56 -8.89 24.63
N LYS A 479 -12.24 -8.71 24.47
CA LYS A 479 -11.24 -9.64 24.99
C LYS A 479 -11.15 -9.71 26.51
N ALA A 480 -11.56 -8.66 27.22
CA ALA A 480 -11.61 -8.68 28.68
C ALA A 480 -13.03 -9.00 29.22
N TRP A 481 -14.04 -9.01 28.34
CA TRP A 481 -15.41 -9.44 28.64
C TRP A 481 -15.55 -10.95 28.63
N ARG A 482 -14.89 -11.60 27.67
CA ARG A 482 -14.71 -13.05 27.61
C ARG A 482 -13.71 -13.52 28.66
#